data_AF-A0A2N1IF71-F1
#
_entry.id   AF-A0A2N1IF71-F1
#
_cell.length_a   1.000
_cell.length_b   1.000
_cell.length_c   1.000
_cell.angle_alpha   90.00
_cell.angle_beta   90.00
_cell.angle_gamma   90.00
#
_symmetry.space_group_name_H-M   'P 1'
#
loop_
_entity.id
_entity.type
_entity.pdbx_description
1 polymer ?
#
loop_
_entity_poly.entity_id
_entity_poly.type
_entity_poly.pdbx_seq_one_letter_code
_entity_poly.pdbx_strand_id
1 'polypeptide(L)'
;MKVLTTTFRSSISLFLFCLLTSFLSQAESLLATKNIQLKNVNANAEFTTNSQLKVGLKGLKGSAVNLKPKDKPWDLSQYHGLNIELVNTSKQRITPSVKLTSSNSNKWQYIDSSIYLEPAETKTLSINFLITGPEFQKRYPQFIKMKAGPSAIMSSWKGIDLKAINQISFSALSGKRSVKGNKKESDKGNVKGQSTDSSASKVSYLVKNITAFTLDQLFDYPEKTSFPFVDELGQYLSAQYPGKLQSAALSIEEQWQAREQQELADLKTHTGPDNRSKWGGWLKGPKQKATGHFYTKQIAGKWWFVDPEGYLFWSHGVTGVGHKGANTLIKGRASYFKGLPSKWGAYSDFYSHDRFDFTQANLFRKYGEDWKDSSIKRNHQRLKSWGMNTYGNWSQPENFGDNKTPFTVAVHYKSKMLEAKFMTHGTSTLLTALKIV
;
A
#
# COMPACT_ATOMS: atom_id res chain seq x y z
N MET A 1 -4.54 19.83 84.66
CA MET A 1 -3.15 19.72 85.16
C MET A 1 -2.23 19.74 83.94
N LYS A 2 -1.44 20.83 83.78
CA LYS A 2 -0.48 21.18 82.68
C LYS A 2 -1.10 21.33 81.27
N VAL A 3 -1.37 22.52 80.71
CA VAL A 3 -0.51 23.68 80.31
C VAL A 3 0.57 23.31 79.27
N LEU A 4 0.35 23.64 77.98
CA LEU A 4 1.12 24.66 77.22
C LEU A 4 0.81 24.62 75.71
N THR A 5 0.52 25.79 75.18
CA THR A 5 0.58 26.23 73.79
C THR A 5 2.00 26.26 73.25
N THR A 6 2.22 25.88 71.98
CA THR A 6 3.30 26.47 71.15
C THR A 6 3.05 26.33 69.65
N THR A 7 3.27 27.44 68.98
CA THR A 7 3.15 27.75 67.55
C THR A 7 4.42 27.44 66.74
N PHE A 8 4.22 27.14 65.43
CA PHE A 8 5.08 27.41 64.26
C PHE A 8 6.48 26.75 64.13
N ARG A 9 6.69 25.97 63.06
CA ARG A 9 7.40 26.43 61.83
C ARG A 9 7.56 25.31 60.78
N SER A 10 7.57 25.77 59.53
CA SER A 10 7.79 25.08 58.27
C SER A 10 9.11 24.31 58.20
N SER A 11 9.07 23.13 57.58
CA SER A 11 10.23 22.53 56.91
C SER A 11 9.77 21.93 55.58
N ILE A 12 10.44 22.39 54.54
CA ILE A 12 10.29 22.11 53.12
C ILE A 12 10.48 20.61 52.86
N SER A 13 9.44 19.90 52.41
CA SER A 13 9.60 18.59 51.78
C SER A 13 9.96 18.79 50.33
N LEU A 14 11.24 18.56 50.04
CA LEU A 14 11.86 18.51 48.72
C LEU A 14 11.21 17.37 47.90
N PHE A 15 10.22 17.70 47.07
CA PHE A 15 9.77 16.78 46.02
C PHE A 15 10.87 16.73 44.95
N LEU A 16 11.67 15.67 44.98
CA LEU A 16 12.60 15.34 43.91
C LEU A 16 11.76 14.85 42.71
N PHE A 17 11.24 15.78 41.92
CA PHE A 17 10.68 15.49 40.61
C PHE A 17 11.86 15.09 39.71
N CYS A 18 12.12 13.78 39.62
CA CYS A 18 12.92 13.24 38.53
C CYS A 18 12.15 13.48 37.22
N LEU A 19 12.33 14.68 36.66
CA LEU A 19 12.10 14.96 35.25
C LEU A 19 13.12 14.14 34.45
N LEU A 20 12.84 12.85 34.30
CA LEU A 20 13.28 12.10 33.13
C LEU A 20 12.48 12.66 31.95
N THR A 21 12.85 13.87 31.51
CA THR A 21 12.59 14.27 30.14
C THR A 21 13.37 13.27 29.30
N SER A 22 12.68 12.28 28.75
CA SER A 22 13.16 11.56 27.59
C SER A 22 13.41 12.61 26.51
N PHE A 23 14.64 13.10 26.44
CA PHE A 23 15.17 13.70 25.23
C PHE A 23 15.18 12.57 24.21
N LEU A 24 14.02 12.34 23.58
CA LEU A 24 13.96 11.74 22.26
C LEU A 24 14.79 12.69 21.40
N SER A 25 16.06 12.34 21.17
CA SER A 25 16.88 13.08 20.22
C SER A 25 16.21 12.88 18.88
N GLN A 26 15.38 13.85 18.47
CA GLN A 26 14.81 13.83 17.14
C GLN A 26 15.99 13.79 16.18
N ALA A 27 16.01 12.80 15.28
CA ALA A 27 17.09 12.67 14.31
C ALA A 27 17.29 14.03 13.64
N GLU A 28 18.52 14.56 13.72
CA GLU A 28 18.83 15.86 13.14
C GLU A 28 18.48 15.86 11.64
N SER A 29 18.00 17.01 11.15
CA SER A 29 17.70 17.17 9.74
C SER A 29 18.92 16.88 8.88
N LEU A 30 18.76 16.05 7.84
CA LEU A 30 19.82 15.84 6.86
C LEU A 30 20.25 17.17 6.23
N LEU A 31 19.32 18.12 6.05
CA LEU A 31 19.61 19.43 5.47
C LEU A 31 20.47 20.32 6.40
N ALA A 32 20.39 20.11 7.71
CA ALA A 32 21.15 20.90 8.70
C ALA A 32 22.66 20.55 8.70
N THR A 33 23.02 19.32 8.32
CA THR A 33 24.40 18.83 8.35
C THR A 33 25.34 19.51 7.33
N LYS A 34 24.82 20.33 6.40
CA LYS A 34 25.54 21.11 5.34
C LYS A 34 26.58 20.35 4.51
N ASN A 35 26.69 19.03 4.66
CA ASN A 35 27.54 18.14 3.87
C ASN A 35 26.83 17.67 2.59
N ILE A 36 26.24 18.62 1.87
CA ILE A 36 25.41 18.36 0.69
C ILE A 36 25.90 19.22 -0.49
N GLN A 37 26.11 18.58 -1.63
CA GLN A 37 26.29 19.21 -2.94
C GLN A 37 24.98 19.18 -3.72
N LEU A 38 24.56 20.33 -4.25
CA LEU A 38 23.42 20.43 -5.15
C LEU A 38 23.86 20.22 -6.60
N LYS A 39 23.17 19.33 -7.32
CA LYS A 39 23.30 19.15 -8.76
C LYS A 39 21.95 19.34 -9.44
N ASN A 40 21.80 20.47 -10.12
CA ASN A 40 20.57 20.85 -10.82
C ASN A 40 20.56 20.27 -12.24
N VAL A 41 19.41 19.74 -12.66
CA VAL A 41 19.14 19.27 -14.02
C VAL A 41 17.87 19.99 -14.48
N ASN A 42 18.00 20.93 -15.42
CA ASN A 42 16.88 21.79 -15.86
C ASN A 42 16.05 22.37 -14.69
N ALA A 43 16.73 22.79 -13.63
CA ALA A 43 16.14 23.29 -12.40
C ALA A 43 17.05 24.35 -11.78
N ASN A 44 16.52 25.08 -10.81
CA ASN A 44 17.25 25.98 -9.94
C ASN A 44 16.94 25.56 -8.49
N ALA A 45 17.96 25.49 -7.65
CA ALA A 45 17.78 25.23 -6.23
C ALA A 45 18.82 25.95 -5.41
N GLU A 46 18.41 26.38 -4.23
CA GLU A 46 19.23 27.09 -3.26
C GLU A 46 18.80 26.69 -1.84
N PHE A 47 19.77 26.70 -0.92
CA PHE A 47 19.46 26.62 0.49
C PHE A 47 19.06 27.99 1.03
N THR A 48 18.01 28.02 1.85
CA THR A 48 17.62 29.20 2.62
C THR A 48 18.54 29.38 3.83
N THR A 49 18.44 30.55 4.48
CA THR A 49 19.12 30.83 5.75
C THR A 49 18.74 29.85 6.86
N ASN A 50 17.53 29.29 6.81
CA ASN A 50 17.01 28.32 7.79
C ASN A 50 17.30 26.87 7.40
N SER A 51 18.31 26.62 6.55
CA SER A 51 18.70 25.29 6.06
C SER A 51 17.61 24.51 5.30
N GLN A 52 16.55 25.19 4.84
CA GLN A 52 15.53 24.60 3.95
C GLN A 52 16.01 24.66 2.49
N LEU A 53 15.49 23.80 1.62
CA LEU A 53 15.84 23.76 0.20
C LEU A 53 14.68 24.28 -0.66
N LYS A 54 14.90 25.39 -1.37
CA LYS A 54 13.97 25.83 -2.43
C LYS A 54 14.24 25.03 -3.70
N VAL A 55 13.20 24.46 -4.27
CA VAL A 55 13.24 23.72 -5.53
C VAL A 55 12.40 24.48 -6.56
N GLY A 56 13.03 24.86 -7.68
CA GLY A 56 12.36 25.44 -8.85
C GLY A 56 12.68 24.64 -10.11
N LEU A 57 11.72 23.87 -10.60
CA LEU A 57 11.85 23.07 -11.82
C LEU A 57 11.49 23.91 -13.05
N LYS A 58 12.33 23.90 -14.10
CA LYS A 58 12.06 24.61 -15.35
C LYS A 58 11.03 23.89 -16.25
N GLY A 59 10.67 22.67 -15.89
CA GLY A 59 9.61 21.87 -16.52
C GLY A 59 9.36 20.57 -15.75
N LEU A 60 8.26 19.86 -16.05
CA LEU A 60 7.91 18.61 -15.35
C LEU A 60 8.79 17.43 -15.78
N LYS A 61 8.99 17.26 -17.10
CA LYS A 61 9.76 16.14 -17.64
C LYS A 61 11.25 16.47 -17.66
N GLY A 62 12.06 15.57 -17.11
CA GLY A 62 13.53 15.66 -17.18
C GLY A 62 14.17 16.68 -16.24
N SER A 63 13.39 17.44 -15.46
CA SER A 63 13.93 18.37 -14.46
C SER A 63 14.07 17.69 -13.11
N ALA A 64 15.17 17.93 -12.43
CA ALA A 64 15.41 17.46 -11.08
C ALA A 64 16.44 18.31 -10.34
N VAL A 65 16.31 18.36 -9.02
CA VAL A 65 17.34 18.85 -8.09
C VAL A 65 17.89 17.64 -7.36
N ASN A 66 19.18 17.38 -7.48
CA ASN A 66 19.82 16.22 -6.85
C ASN A 66 20.68 16.68 -5.68
N LEU A 67 20.39 16.15 -4.50
CA LEU A 67 21.23 16.29 -3.31
C LEU A 67 22.18 15.12 -3.28
N LYS A 68 23.47 15.41 -3.22
CA LYS A 68 24.54 14.41 -3.09
C LYS A 68 25.37 14.70 -1.85
N PRO A 69 25.89 13.69 -1.14
CA PRO A 69 26.89 13.95 -0.12
C PRO A 69 28.18 14.50 -0.77
N LYS A 70 28.90 15.42 -0.09
CA LYS A 70 30.17 15.93 -0.64
C LYS A 70 31.30 14.91 -0.51
N ASP A 71 31.34 14.20 0.61
CA ASP A 71 32.46 13.30 0.94
C ASP A 71 32.13 11.83 0.70
N LYS A 72 31.36 11.23 1.61
CA LYS A 72 31.02 9.80 1.60
C LYS A 72 29.51 9.61 1.44
N PRO A 73 29.06 8.53 0.77
CA PRO A 73 27.66 8.14 0.79
C PRO A 73 27.08 8.12 2.21
N TRP A 74 25.81 8.50 2.37
CA TRP A 74 25.13 8.45 3.65
C TRP A 74 24.84 6.99 4.03
N ASP A 75 25.22 6.61 5.25
CA ASP A 75 24.77 5.36 5.87
C ASP A 75 23.48 5.62 6.64
N LEU A 76 22.37 5.15 6.07
CA LEU A 76 21.04 5.23 6.65
C LEU A 76 20.51 3.85 7.05
N SER A 77 21.38 2.84 7.16
CA SER A 77 20.99 1.45 7.37
C SER A 77 20.36 1.16 8.74
N GLN A 78 20.57 2.05 9.71
CA GLN A 78 19.94 2.02 11.04
C GLN A 78 18.47 2.49 11.06
N TYR A 79 18.02 3.19 10.01
CA TYR A 79 16.67 3.74 9.92
C TYR A 79 15.76 2.88 9.02
N HIS A 80 14.46 3.18 9.06
CA HIS A 80 13.43 2.50 8.28
C HIS A 80 12.84 3.37 7.16
N GLY A 81 13.12 4.67 7.16
CA GLY A 81 12.71 5.56 6.09
C GLY A 81 13.07 7.02 6.34
N LEU A 82 12.58 7.90 5.47
CA LEU A 82 12.68 9.35 5.58
C LEU A 82 11.31 10.00 5.60
N ASN A 83 11.11 10.96 6.47
CA ASN A 83 10.02 11.93 6.44
C ASN A 83 10.52 13.22 5.79
N ILE A 84 9.83 13.68 4.75
CA ILE A 84 10.20 14.86 3.98
C ILE A 84 9.05 15.86 4.02
N GLU A 85 9.23 16.97 4.73
CA GLU A 85 8.23 18.02 4.83
C GLU A 85 8.31 18.92 3.58
N LEU A 86 7.23 18.95 2.81
CA LEU A 86 7.15 19.64 1.52
C LEU A 86 6.07 20.72 1.58
N VAL A 87 6.38 21.90 1.04
CA VAL A 87 5.42 22.99 0.86
C VAL A 87 5.32 23.37 -0.60
N ASN A 88 4.10 23.39 -1.14
CA ASN A 88 3.89 23.89 -2.49
C ASN A 88 3.93 25.42 -2.54
N THR A 89 4.91 25.96 -3.24
CA THR A 89 5.05 27.42 -3.46
C THR A 89 4.59 27.84 -4.85
N SER A 90 4.06 26.90 -5.65
CA SER A 90 3.46 27.16 -6.95
C SER A 90 2.02 27.66 -6.80
N LYS A 91 1.50 28.33 -7.83
CA LYS A 91 0.10 28.78 -7.90
C LYS A 91 -0.90 27.68 -8.25
N GLN A 92 -0.42 26.48 -8.58
CA GLN A 92 -1.23 25.34 -9.02
C GLN A 92 -0.91 24.12 -8.16
N ARG A 93 -1.80 23.12 -8.18
CA ARG A 93 -1.51 21.81 -7.61
C ARG A 93 -0.28 21.20 -8.28
N ILE A 94 0.61 20.62 -7.49
CA ILE A 94 1.79 19.89 -7.98
C ILE A 94 1.86 18.51 -7.34
N THR A 95 2.71 17.64 -7.88
CA THR A 95 2.99 16.32 -7.31
C THR A 95 4.49 16.10 -7.24
N PRO A 96 5.18 16.63 -6.22
CA PRO A 96 6.59 16.38 -6.02
C PRO A 96 6.84 14.87 -5.92
N SER A 97 7.92 14.44 -6.56
CA SER A 97 8.44 13.08 -6.49
C SER A 97 9.86 13.11 -5.98
N VAL A 98 10.12 12.27 -4.99
CA VAL A 98 11.44 12.10 -4.40
C VAL A 98 11.95 10.71 -4.71
N LYS A 99 13.22 10.62 -5.09
CA LYS A 99 13.89 9.37 -5.47
C LYS A 99 15.25 9.24 -4.81
N LEU A 100 15.49 8.11 -4.17
CA LEU A 100 16.76 7.74 -3.54
C LEU A 100 17.50 6.73 -4.40
N THR A 101 18.82 6.91 -4.53
CA THR A 101 19.72 5.94 -5.14
C THR A 101 20.90 5.63 -4.21
N SER A 102 21.53 4.49 -4.47
CA SER A 102 22.71 4.03 -3.75
C SER A 102 23.84 3.74 -4.73
N SER A 103 25.09 4.09 -4.37
CA SER A 103 26.26 3.82 -5.23
C SER A 103 26.58 2.33 -5.33
N ASN A 104 26.15 1.52 -4.36
CA ASN A 104 26.38 0.08 -4.33
C ASN A 104 25.22 -0.72 -4.93
N SER A 105 24.21 -0.05 -5.49
CA SER A 105 23.04 -0.68 -6.10
C SER A 105 23.05 -0.52 -7.62
N ASN A 106 22.34 -1.41 -8.32
CA ASN A 106 22.21 -1.31 -9.76
C ASN A 106 21.47 -0.02 -10.14
N LYS A 107 21.76 0.55 -11.32
CA LYS A 107 21.14 1.81 -11.79
C LYS A 107 19.60 1.76 -11.88
N TRP A 108 19.01 0.58 -12.05
CA TRP A 108 17.55 0.37 -12.10
C TRP A 108 16.93 0.19 -10.70
N GLN A 109 17.74 0.01 -9.65
CA GLN A 109 17.29 -0.06 -8.26
C GLN A 109 17.26 1.35 -7.67
N TYR A 110 16.10 1.72 -7.16
CA TYR A 110 15.85 3.01 -6.53
C TYR A 110 14.58 2.93 -5.69
N ILE A 111 14.48 3.81 -4.70
CA ILE A 111 13.26 4.01 -3.93
C ILE A 111 12.68 5.34 -4.37
N ASP A 112 11.39 5.37 -4.70
CA ASP A 112 10.71 6.59 -5.09
C ASP A 112 9.31 6.65 -4.50
N SER A 113 8.88 7.87 -4.17
CA SER A 113 7.53 8.15 -3.72
C SER A 113 7.14 9.56 -4.16
N SER A 114 5.85 9.87 -4.05
CA SER A 114 5.30 11.17 -4.44
C SER A 114 4.03 11.48 -3.65
N ILE A 115 3.76 12.76 -3.46
CA ILE A 115 2.53 13.24 -2.83
C ILE A 115 2.01 14.45 -3.60
N TYR A 116 0.69 14.61 -3.71
CA TYR A 116 0.11 15.82 -4.28
C TYR A 116 0.01 16.91 -3.21
N LEU A 117 0.22 18.15 -3.63
CA LEU A 117 0.10 19.34 -2.79
C LEU A 117 -0.72 20.40 -3.51
N GLU A 118 -1.77 20.91 -2.86
CA GLU A 118 -2.46 22.13 -3.29
C GLU A 118 -1.56 23.36 -3.08
N PRO A 119 -1.84 24.51 -3.72
CA PRO A 119 -1.11 25.74 -3.46
C PRO A 119 -1.04 26.08 -1.96
N ALA A 120 0.15 26.47 -1.49
CA ALA A 120 0.46 26.75 -0.07
C ALA A 120 0.31 25.56 0.91
N GLU A 121 -0.11 24.39 0.44
CA GLU A 121 -0.25 23.21 1.30
C GLU A 121 1.11 22.69 1.75
N THR A 122 1.18 22.32 3.04
CA THR A 122 2.30 21.58 3.62
C THR A 122 1.86 20.14 3.86
N LYS A 123 2.63 19.16 3.37
CA LYS A 123 2.47 17.74 3.76
C LYS A 123 3.82 17.09 3.99
N THR A 124 3.82 16.04 4.80
CA THR A 124 4.97 15.15 4.97
C THR A 124 4.86 13.97 4.02
N LEU A 125 5.87 13.80 3.17
CA LEU A 125 6.06 12.61 2.35
C LEU A 125 6.93 11.62 3.13
N SER A 126 6.35 10.49 3.53
CA SER A 126 7.10 9.37 4.12
C SER A 126 7.59 8.42 3.02
N ILE A 127 8.89 8.12 3.03
CA ILE A 127 9.55 7.19 2.12
C ILE A 127 10.10 6.04 2.94
N ASN A 128 9.44 4.88 2.86
CA ASN A 128 9.95 3.67 3.49
C ASN A 128 11.17 3.13 2.73
N PHE A 129 12.19 2.74 3.48
CA PHE A 129 13.32 2.04 2.92
C PHE A 129 12.93 0.65 2.46
N LEU A 130 13.59 0.20 1.40
CA LEU A 130 13.40 -1.10 0.77
C LEU A 130 14.78 -1.69 0.51
N ILE A 131 14.98 -2.93 0.93
CA ILE A 131 16.20 -3.70 0.68
C ILE A 131 15.91 -4.86 -0.27
N THR A 132 16.95 -5.45 -0.86
CA THR A 132 16.74 -6.60 -1.75
C THR A 132 16.28 -7.84 -0.96
N GLY A 133 15.64 -8.80 -1.63
CA GLY A 133 15.28 -10.09 -1.00
C GLY A 133 16.49 -10.81 -0.36
N PRO A 134 17.64 -10.93 -1.05
CA PRO A 134 18.86 -11.48 -0.46
C PRO A 134 19.36 -10.70 0.76
N GLU A 135 19.37 -9.37 0.70
CA GLU A 135 19.79 -8.54 1.85
C GLU A 135 18.83 -8.68 3.03
N PHE A 136 17.52 -8.75 2.77
CA PHE A 136 16.52 -9.03 3.81
C PHE A 136 16.77 -10.39 4.48
N GLN A 137 17.01 -11.44 3.71
CA GLN A 137 17.28 -12.77 4.26
C GLN A 137 18.59 -12.81 5.07
N LYS A 138 19.59 -12.02 4.66
CA LYS A 138 20.85 -11.87 5.40
C LYS A 138 20.67 -11.12 6.72
N ARG A 139 19.92 -10.01 6.70
CA ARG A 139 19.69 -9.15 7.88
C ARG A 139 18.69 -9.75 8.86
N TYR A 140 17.70 -10.48 8.35
CA TYR A 140 16.62 -11.06 9.14
C TYR A 140 16.42 -12.55 8.83
N PRO A 141 17.43 -13.41 9.11
CA PRO A 141 17.36 -14.83 8.79
C PRO A 141 16.18 -15.55 9.47
N GLN A 142 15.70 -15.00 10.59
CA GLN A 142 14.53 -15.49 11.30
C GLN A 142 13.22 -15.34 10.51
N PHE A 143 13.14 -14.46 9.50
CA PHE A 143 11.95 -14.21 8.67
C PHE A 143 11.98 -14.99 7.35
N ILE A 144 11.99 -16.32 7.47
CA ILE A 144 11.97 -17.29 6.38
C ILE A 144 10.84 -16.99 5.40
N LYS A 145 11.17 -16.71 4.12
CA LYS A 145 10.21 -16.49 3.01
C LYS A 145 9.16 -15.38 3.26
N MET A 146 9.45 -14.40 4.11
CA MET A 146 8.59 -13.23 4.28
C MET A 146 9.09 -12.07 3.43
N LYS A 147 8.18 -11.18 3.02
CA LYS A 147 8.58 -9.92 2.37
C LYS A 147 9.00 -8.87 3.39
N ALA A 148 8.43 -8.89 4.59
CA ALA A 148 8.81 -8.09 5.74
C ALA A 148 8.43 -8.89 7.00
N GLY A 149 9.20 -8.74 8.07
CA GLY A 149 8.79 -9.16 9.41
C GLY A 149 8.32 -7.97 10.24
N PRO A 150 7.77 -8.18 11.44
CA PRO A 150 7.42 -7.10 12.35
C PRO A 150 8.63 -6.21 12.65
N SER A 151 8.47 -4.89 12.55
CA SER A 151 9.54 -3.90 12.75
C SER A 151 10.76 -4.05 11.81
N ALA A 152 10.64 -4.82 10.72
CA ALA A 152 11.73 -5.02 9.76
C ALA A 152 11.53 -4.17 8.50
N ILE A 153 12.64 -3.82 7.84
CA ILE A 153 12.61 -3.17 6.53
C ILE A 153 12.01 -4.12 5.50
N MET A 154 11.08 -3.64 4.69
CA MET A 154 10.46 -4.46 3.64
C MET A 154 11.44 -4.80 2.51
N SER A 155 11.42 -6.05 2.08
CA SER A 155 12.14 -6.52 0.91
C SER A 155 11.40 -6.18 -0.38
N SER A 156 12.15 -5.72 -1.37
CA SER A 156 11.70 -5.46 -2.73
C SER A 156 12.79 -5.90 -3.69
N TRP A 157 12.41 -6.41 -4.86
CA TRP A 157 13.37 -6.70 -5.92
C TRP A 157 14.12 -5.43 -6.38
N LYS A 158 13.51 -4.26 -6.18
CA LYS A 158 14.06 -2.92 -6.48
C LYS A 158 14.75 -2.26 -5.29
N GLY A 159 14.85 -2.93 -4.14
CA GLY A 159 15.50 -2.37 -2.95
C GLY A 159 16.96 -1.97 -3.21
N ILE A 160 17.49 -1.07 -2.38
CA ILE A 160 18.83 -0.49 -2.51
C ILE A 160 19.68 -0.76 -1.25
N ASP A 161 21.00 -0.62 -1.37
CA ASP A 161 21.93 -0.64 -0.25
C ASP A 161 21.85 0.68 0.53
N LEU A 162 21.32 0.60 1.74
CA LEU A 162 21.10 1.74 2.64
C LEU A 162 22.38 2.26 3.30
N LYS A 163 23.49 1.54 3.22
CA LYS A 163 24.80 1.99 3.74
C LYS A 163 25.51 2.96 2.81
N ALA A 164 25.02 3.09 1.57
CA ALA A 164 25.69 3.82 0.52
C ALA A 164 24.75 4.74 -0.28
N ILE A 165 23.80 5.40 0.40
CA ILE A 165 22.89 6.34 -0.26
C ILE A 165 23.70 7.53 -0.78
N ASN A 166 23.69 7.71 -2.09
CA ASN A 166 24.54 8.69 -2.76
C ASN A 166 23.77 9.83 -3.43
N GLN A 167 22.43 9.73 -3.48
CA GLN A 167 21.60 10.78 -4.06
C GLN A 167 20.17 10.74 -3.51
N ILE A 168 19.64 11.93 -3.18
CA ILE A 168 18.21 12.18 -3.01
C ILE A 168 17.80 13.17 -4.12
N SER A 169 16.89 12.76 -5.00
CA SER A 169 16.49 13.52 -6.18
C SER A 169 15.08 14.06 -5.99
N PHE A 170 14.88 15.35 -6.22
CA PHE A 170 13.61 16.06 -6.14
C PHE A 170 13.16 16.43 -7.55
N SER A 171 11.96 16.01 -7.93
CA SER A 171 11.33 16.29 -9.23
C SER A 171 9.81 16.43 -9.05
N ALA A 172 9.04 16.56 -10.13
CA ALA A 172 7.59 16.53 -10.06
C ALA A 172 7.01 15.63 -11.15
N LEU A 173 5.99 14.85 -10.81
CA LEU A 173 5.29 14.02 -11.78
C LEU A 173 4.49 14.90 -12.74
N SER A 174 4.56 14.58 -14.03
CA SER A 174 3.60 15.14 -14.97
C SER A 174 2.25 14.45 -14.75
N GLY A 175 1.19 15.22 -14.50
CA GLY A 175 -0.20 14.68 -14.44
C GLY A 175 -0.63 13.92 -15.69
N LYS A 176 0.13 14.00 -16.78
CA LYS A 176 0.06 13.07 -17.91
C LYS A 176 0.84 11.80 -17.57
N ARG A 177 0.15 10.73 -17.19
CA ARG A 177 0.67 9.38 -17.46
C ARG A 177 0.90 9.33 -18.98
N SER A 178 2.15 9.21 -19.40
CA SER A 178 2.44 8.80 -20.76
C SER A 178 1.83 7.41 -20.93
N VAL A 179 0.65 7.32 -21.53
CA VAL A 179 0.24 6.07 -22.17
C VAL A 179 1.31 5.83 -23.23
N LYS A 180 2.28 4.96 -22.93
CA LYS A 180 3.10 4.35 -23.98
C LYS A 180 2.16 3.43 -24.75
N GLY A 181 1.32 4.02 -25.60
CA GLY A 181 0.73 3.29 -26.70
C GLY A 181 1.90 2.84 -27.57
N ASN A 182 1.95 1.55 -27.90
CA ASN A 182 2.84 1.05 -28.92
C ASN A 182 2.69 1.97 -30.14
N LYS A 183 3.78 2.65 -30.53
CA LYS A 183 3.87 3.33 -31.83
C LYS A 183 3.92 2.25 -32.91
N LYS A 184 2.77 1.68 -33.24
CA LYS A 184 2.49 0.97 -34.49
C LYS A 184 0.97 0.95 -34.65
N GLU A 185 0.44 2.00 -35.26
CA GLU A 185 -0.38 1.90 -36.47
C GLU A 185 -0.85 3.29 -36.84
N SER A 186 -0.50 3.67 -38.05
CA SER A 186 -0.97 4.85 -38.74
C SER A 186 -2.43 4.65 -39.10
N ASP A 187 -3.32 5.41 -38.48
CA ASP A 187 -4.60 5.72 -39.11
C ASP A 187 -4.70 7.24 -39.28
N LYS A 188 -4.81 7.62 -40.56
CA LYS A 188 -4.97 9.00 -41.03
C LYS A 188 -6.36 9.50 -40.65
N GLY A 189 -6.52 9.91 -39.40
CA GLY A 189 -7.69 10.62 -38.90
C GLY A 189 -7.26 11.93 -38.27
N ASN A 190 -7.38 13.03 -39.02
CA ASN A 190 -6.98 14.37 -38.65
C ASN A 190 -7.92 14.92 -37.54
N VAL A 191 -7.66 14.59 -36.27
CA VAL A 191 -8.25 15.29 -35.13
C VAL A 191 -7.20 16.20 -34.54
N LYS A 192 -7.19 17.46 -35.00
CA LYS A 192 -6.51 18.58 -34.33
C LYS A 192 -7.21 18.84 -32.98
N GLY A 193 -6.89 18.02 -31.99
CA GLY A 193 -7.07 18.35 -30.58
C GLY A 193 -6.00 19.36 -30.19
N GLN A 194 -6.26 20.63 -30.49
CA GLN A 194 -5.47 21.77 -30.05
C GLN A 194 -5.54 21.84 -28.51
N SER A 195 -4.56 21.23 -27.83
CA SER A 195 -4.28 21.44 -26.41
C SER A 195 -3.09 22.39 -26.31
N THR A 196 -3.38 23.67 -26.49
CA THR A 196 -2.52 24.79 -26.12
C THR A 196 -2.49 24.87 -24.59
N ASP A 197 -1.64 24.07 -23.97
CA ASP A 197 -1.05 24.43 -22.67
C ASP A 197 0.34 23.81 -22.55
N SER A 198 1.21 24.30 -23.43
CA SER A 198 2.67 24.18 -23.34
C SER A 198 3.27 25.33 -22.54
N SER A 199 2.47 26.09 -21.79
CA SER A 199 3.02 26.89 -20.71
C SER A 199 3.54 25.89 -19.66
N ALA A 200 4.85 25.64 -19.67
CA ALA A 200 5.51 24.89 -18.60
C ALA A 200 5.34 25.72 -17.33
N SER A 201 4.21 25.56 -16.65
CA SER A 201 3.91 26.25 -15.41
C SER A 201 5.05 25.94 -14.45
N LYS A 202 5.83 26.98 -14.13
CA LYS A 202 7.03 26.88 -13.28
C LYS A 202 6.62 26.15 -12.01
N VAL A 203 7.16 24.95 -11.80
CA VAL A 203 6.89 24.18 -10.60
C VAL A 203 7.92 24.56 -9.57
N SER A 204 7.46 25.13 -8.48
CA SER A 204 8.27 25.44 -7.31
C SER A 204 7.66 24.86 -6.04
N TYR A 205 8.54 24.37 -5.17
CA TYR A 205 8.19 23.93 -3.84
C TYR A 205 9.39 24.06 -2.92
N LEU A 206 9.12 24.02 -1.62
CA LEU A 206 10.12 24.10 -0.56
C LEU A 206 10.21 22.72 0.10
N VAL A 207 11.43 22.23 0.31
CA VAL A 207 11.70 21.11 1.21
C VAL A 207 12.14 21.72 2.54
N LYS A 208 11.25 21.68 3.53
CA LYS A 208 11.51 22.26 4.84
C LYS A 208 12.45 21.39 5.66
N ASN A 209 12.23 20.08 5.64
CA ASN A 209 12.96 19.15 6.48
C ASN A 209 13.09 17.77 5.82
N ILE A 210 14.17 17.06 6.15
CA ILE A 210 14.39 15.64 5.83
C ILE A 210 14.86 14.97 7.11
N THR A 211 14.02 14.16 7.73
CA THR A 211 14.33 13.44 8.97
C THR A 211 14.23 11.94 8.74
N ALA A 212 15.20 11.18 9.24
CA ALA A 212 15.12 9.73 9.24
C ALA A 212 14.22 9.25 10.38
N PHE A 213 13.51 8.15 10.17
CA PHE A 213 12.63 7.56 11.19
C PHE A 213 12.86 6.05 11.35
N THR A 214 12.46 5.54 12.51
CA THR A 214 12.31 4.11 12.79
C THR A 214 10.83 3.73 12.91
N LEU A 215 10.46 2.46 12.68
CA LEU A 215 9.05 2.06 12.59
C LEU A 215 8.28 2.20 13.91
N ASP A 216 8.97 2.04 15.03
CA ASP A 216 8.46 2.28 16.39
C ASP A 216 7.94 3.71 16.57
N GLN A 217 8.55 4.69 15.90
CA GLN A 217 8.11 6.09 15.94
C GLN A 217 6.81 6.34 15.17
N LEU A 218 6.41 5.45 14.26
CA LEU A 218 5.25 5.66 13.38
C LEU A 218 4.04 4.78 13.69
N PHE A 219 4.26 3.53 14.08
CA PHE A 219 3.20 2.51 14.09
C PHE A 219 2.97 1.84 15.45
N ASP A 220 3.48 2.43 16.54
CA ASP A 220 3.49 1.84 17.89
C ASP A 220 3.99 0.38 17.87
N TYR A 221 4.94 0.11 16.96
CA TYR A 221 5.57 -1.20 16.89
C TYR A 221 6.64 -1.29 17.95
N PRO A 222 6.80 -2.47 18.58
CA PRO A 222 7.93 -2.68 19.48
C PRO A 222 9.24 -2.51 18.69
N GLU A 223 10.24 -1.90 19.32
CA GLU A 223 11.57 -1.71 18.73
C GLU A 223 12.22 -3.02 18.27
N LYS A 224 11.83 -4.14 18.90
CA LYS A 224 12.33 -5.48 18.61
C LYS A 224 11.17 -6.45 18.41
N THR A 225 11.33 -7.36 17.46
CA THR A 225 10.39 -8.47 17.25
C THR A 225 10.49 -9.48 18.39
N SER A 226 9.35 -9.88 18.94
CA SER A 226 9.23 -11.05 19.81
C SER A 226 8.54 -12.19 19.06
N PHE A 227 8.89 -13.43 19.40
CA PHE A 227 8.23 -14.64 18.90
C PHE A 227 7.49 -15.31 20.07
N PRO A 228 6.27 -15.84 19.86
CA PRO A 228 5.47 -15.78 18.63
C PRO A 228 4.93 -14.38 18.36
N PHE A 229 4.57 -14.10 17.11
CA PHE A 229 3.98 -12.82 16.70
C PHE A 229 2.67 -12.94 15.92
N VAL A 230 2.18 -14.16 15.68
CA VAL A 230 0.90 -14.44 15.05
C VAL A 230 0.02 -15.18 16.05
N ASP A 231 -1.20 -14.70 16.29
CA ASP A 231 -2.18 -15.40 17.14
C ASP A 231 -2.92 -16.54 16.40
N GLU A 232 -3.82 -17.22 17.11
CA GLU A 232 -4.58 -18.37 16.60
C GLU A 232 -5.58 -18.01 15.46
N LEU A 233 -5.81 -16.71 15.25
CA LEU A 233 -6.67 -16.15 14.20
C LEU A 233 -5.86 -15.64 13.00
N GLY A 234 -4.52 -15.69 13.06
CA GLY A 234 -3.65 -15.17 12.02
C GLY A 234 -3.37 -13.67 12.13
N GLN A 235 -3.74 -13.04 13.25
CA GLN A 235 -3.56 -11.62 13.51
C GLN A 235 -2.18 -11.35 14.11
N TYR A 236 -1.65 -10.14 13.93
CA TYR A 236 -0.43 -9.73 14.61
C TYR A 236 -0.67 -9.65 16.13
N LEU A 237 0.15 -10.39 16.89
CA LEU A 237 -0.05 -10.63 18.32
C LEU A 237 0.20 -9.36 19.15
N SER A 238 1.28 -8.64 18.87
CA SER A 238 1.87 -7.65 19.79
C SER A 238 1.29 -6.23 19.68
N ALA A 239 0.43 -5.92 18.72
CA ALA A 239 -0.17 -4.59 18.60
C ALA A 239 -1.69 -4.62 18.75
N GLN A 240 -2.25 -3.48 19.16
CA GLN A 240 -3.68 -3.18 19.08
C GLN A 240 -3.95 -2.32 17.85
N TYR A 241 -5.01 -2.63 17.12
CA TYR A 241 -5.43 -1.84 15.97
C TYR A 241 -6.95 -1.96 15.80
N PRO A 242 -7.60 -0.95 15.19
CA PRO A 242 -9.04 -0.95 14.99
C PRO A 242 -9.52 -2.26 14.34
N GLY A 243 -10.46 -2.93 15.02
CA GLY A 243 -11.11 -4.13 14.53
C GLY A 243 -10.37 -5.45 14.77
N LYS A 244 -9.22 -5.47 15.46
CA LYS A 244 -8.58 -6.71 15.94
C LYS A 244 -9.56 -7.48 16.84
N LEU A 245 -9.67 -8.79 16.64
CA LEU A 245 -10.42 -9.68 17.54
C LEU A 245 -9.55 -10.01 18.75
N GLN A 246 -9.87 -9.37 19.86
CA GLN A 246 -9.25 -9.65 21.15
C GLN A 246 -10.20 -9.16 22.24
N SER A 247 -10.95 -10.07 22.85
CA SER A 247 -11.77 -9.80 24.03
C SER A 247 -11.37 -10.71 25.18
N ALA A 248 -11.15 -10.13 26.36
CA ALA A 248 -10.97 -10.89 27.59
C ALA A 248 -12.30 -11.46 28.12
N ALA A 249 -13.43 -10.95 27.64
CA ALA A 249 -14.77 -11.27 28.14
C ALA A 249 -15.59 -12.19 27.22
N LEU A 250 -15.14 -12.41 25.98
CA LEU A 250 -15.86 -13.20 24.97
C LEU A 250 -14.96 -14.30 24.42
N SER A 251 -15.54 -15.48 24.18
CA SER A 251 -14.89 -16.53 23.40
C SER A 251 -14.59 -16.08 21.97
N ILE A 252 -13.76 -16.82 21.25
CA ILE A 252 -13.45 -16.52 19.84
C ILE A 252 -14.73 -16.60 19.00
N GLU A 253 -15.56 -17.60 19.27
CA GLU A 253 -16.82 -17.85 18.60
C GLU A 253 -17.79 -16.68 18.82
N GLU A 254 -17.95 -16.21 20.07
CA GLU A 254 -18.79 -15.07 20.41
C GLU A 254 -18.32 -13.78 19.74
N GLN A 255 -16.99 -13.57 19.67
CA GLN A 255 -16.42 -12.43 18.94
C GLN A 255 -16.77 -12.49 17.45
N TRP A 256 -16.66 -13.65 16.81
CA TRP A 256 -17.04 -13.80 15.40
C TRP A 256 -18.54 -13.63 15.18
N GLN A 257 -19.39 -14.14 16.08
CA GLN A 257 -20.83 -13.92 16.02
C GLN A 257 -21.18 -12.44 16.15
N ALA A 258 -20.55 -11.72 17.08
CA ALA A 258 -20.73 -10.27 17.21
C ALA A 258 -20.35 -9.53 15.91
N ARG A 259 -19.24 -9.92 15.25
CA ARG A 259 -18.84 -9.35 13.96
C ARG A 259 -19.84 -9.66 12.84
N GLU A 260 -20.40 -10.87 12.84
CA GLU A 260 -21.42 -11.24 11.86
C GLU A 260 -22.70 -10.41 12.03
N GLN A 261 -23.17 -10.24 13.27
CA GLN A 261 -24.36 -9.42 13.54
C GLN A 261 -24.13 -7.95 13.20
N GLN A 262 -22.94 -7.42 13.51
CA GLN A 262 -22.57 -6.05 13.13
C GLN A 262 -22.57 -5.87 11.60
N GLU A 263 -21.98 -6.80 10.87
CA GLU A 263 -21.94 -6.77 9.41
C GLU A 263 -23.33 -6.95 8.78
N LEU A 264 -24.17 -7.82 9.34
CA LEU A 264 -25.57 -7.98 8.91
C LEU A 264 -26.37 -6.69 9.09
N ALA A 265 -26.20 -6.00 10.23
CA ALA A 265 -26.85 -4.73 10.49
C ALA A 265 -26.38 -3.64 9.51
N ASP A 266 -25.08 -3.57 9.24
CA ASP A 266 -24.49 -2.63 8.27
C ASP A 266 -25.00 -2.88 6.84
N LEU A 267 -25.03 -4.14 6.41
CA LEU A 267 -25.52 -4.51 5.07
C LEU A 267 -27.03 -4.26 4.90
N LYS A 268 -27.79 -4.27 6.00
CA LYS A 268 -29.21 -3.93 5.98
C LYS A 268 -29.43 -2.43 5.73
N THR A 269 -28.55 -1.57 6.23
CA THR A 269 -28.63 -0.11 6.02
C THR A 269 -27.92 0.35 4.75
N HIS A 270 -27.03 -0.48 4.17
CA HIS A 270 -26.30 -0.18 2.95
C HIS A 270 -26.60 -1.22 1.84
N THR A 271 -27.79 -1.17 1.25
CA THR A 271 -28.26 -2.15 0.25
C THR A 271 -27.59 -2.05 -1.12
N GLY A 272 -26.75 -1.03 -1.32
CA GLY A 272 -26.01 -0.72 -2.54
C GLY A 272 -26.66 0.38 -3.38
N PRO A 273 -26.00 0.83 -4.47
CA PRO A 273 -26.49 1.94 -5.27
C PRO A 273 -27.78 1.61 -6.02
N ASP A 274 -28.76 2.51 -5.92
CA ASP A 274 -29.91 2.53 -6.82
C ASP A 274 -29.48 2.85 -8.26
N ASN A 275 -30.35 2.57 -9.23
CA ASN A 275 -30.12 2.84 -10.66
C ASN A 275 -29.01 1.97 -11.30
N ARG A 276 -28.95 0.70 -10.88
CA ARG A 276 -28.12 -0.34 -11.48
C ARG A 276 -28.99 -1.39 -12.17
N SER A 277 -28.63 -1.78 -13.38
CA SER A 277 -29.29 -2.89 -14.09
C SER A 277 -29.00 -4.21 -13.37
N LYS A 278 -29.62 -5.31 -13.83
CA LYS A 278 -29.30 -6.66 -13.35
C LYS A 278 -27.79 -6.96 -13.39
N TRP A 279 -27.08 -6.37 -14.35
CA TRP A 279 -25.65 -6.56 -14.59
C TRP A 279 -24.79 -5.41 -14.04
N GLY A 280 -25.36 -4.49 -13.26
CA GLY A 280 -24.62 -3.37 -12.67
C GLY A 280 -24.33 -2.22 -13.64
N GLY A 281 -25.00 -2.18 -14.80
CA GLY A 281 -24.98 -1.06 -15.74
C GLY A 281 -25.82 0.13 -15.25
N TRP A 282 -25.59 1.29 -15.83
CA TRP A 282 -26.21 2.56 -15.42
C TRP A 282 -27.61 2.72 -16.03
N LEU A 283 -28.66 2.46 -15.24
CA LEU A 283 -30.06 2.48 -15.73
C LEU A 283 -30.52 3.83 -16.28
N LYS A 284 -30.00 4.92 -15.72
CA LYS A 284 -30.31 6.30 -16.14
C LYS A 284 -29.40 6.79 -17.27
N GLY A 285 -28.48 5.96 -17.75
CA GLY A 285 -27.55 6.29 -18.83
C GLY A 285 -28.15 6.04 -20.22
N PRO A 286 -27.47 6.51 -21.28
CA PRO A 286 -27.87 6.24 -22.66
C PRO A 286 -27.92 4.73 -22.96
N LYS A 287 -29.12 4.20 -23.22
CA LYS A 287 -29.31 2.78 -23.56
C LYS A 287 -28.85 2.50 -24.99
N GLN A 288 -28.13 1.40 -25.16
CA GLN A 288 -27.59 0.89 -26.41
C GLN A 288 -28.32 -0.39 -26.81
N LYS A 289 -27.95 -0.97 -27.96
CA LYS A 289 -28.49 -2.28 -28.39
C LYS A 289 -28.12 -3.35 -27.36
N ALA A 290 -29.13 -4.08 -26.88
CA ALA A 290 -28.94 -5.28 -26.09
C ALA A 290 -28.47 -6.43 -26.99
N THR A 291 -27.37 -7.09 -26.64
CA THR A 291 -26.77 -8.19 -27.42
C THR A 291 -26.72 -9.50 -26.63
N GLY A 292 -27.17 -9.49 -25.37
CA GLY A 292 -27.03 -10.61 -24.45
C GLY A 292 -25.61 -10.81 -23.89
N HIS A 293 -24.64 -9.97 -24.28
CA HIS A 293 -23.24 -10.08 -23.86
C HIS A 293 -22.65 -8.70 -23.59
N PHE A 294 -21.58 -8.63 -22.79
CA PHE A 294 -20.80 -7.40 -22.65
C PHE A 294 -20.07 -7.06 -23.96
N TYR A 295 -20.06 -5.79 -24.35
CA TYR A 295 -19.26 -5.30 -25.48
C TYR A 295 -18.74 -3.88 -25.24
N THR A 296 -17.80 -3.41 -26.05
CA THR A 296 -17.25 -2.05 -25.94
C THR A 296 -17.87 -1.11 -26.98
N LYS A 297 -18.09 0.15 -26.61
CA LYS A 297 -18.54 1.19 -27.53
C LYS A 297 -17.97 2.54 -27.12
N GLN A 298 -17.55 3.34 -28.10
CA GLN A 298 -17.20 4.73 -27.86
C GLN A 298 -18.47 5.61 -27.91
N ILE A 299 -18.72 6.39 -26.87
CA ILE A 299 -19.88 7.28 -26.75
C ILE A 299 -19.38 8.64 -26.27
N ALA A 300 -19.67 9.68 -27.04
CA ALA A 300 -19.20 11.05 -26.78
C ALA A 300 -17.68 11.12 -26.48
N GLY A 301 -16.88 10.41 -27.29
CA GLY A 301 -15.41 10.37 -27.17
C GLY A 301 -14.86 9.50 -26.04
N LYS A 302 -15.69 8.87 -25.21
CA LYS A 302 -15.27 8.01 -24.09
C LYS A 302 -15.54 6.54 -24.38
N TRP A 303 -14.62 5.66 -24.01
CA TRP A 303 -14.82 4.21 -24.09
C TRP A 303 -15.65 3.72 -22.91
N TRP A 304 -16.69 2.97 -23.23
CA TRP A 304 -17.56 2.30 -22.27
C TRP A 304 -17.62 0.81 -22.58
N PHE A 305 -17.83 0.01 -21.54
CA PHE A 305 -18.53 -1.25 -21.74
C PHE A 305 -20.03 -0.98 -21.84
N VAL A 306 -20.73 -1.87 -22.50
CA VAL A 306 -22.18 -1.97 -22.53
C VAL A 306 -22.55 -3.34 -22.01
N ASP A 307 -23.49 -3.39 -21.06
CA ASP A 307 -23.93 -4.65 -20.45
C ASP A 307 -24.88 -5.44 -21.38
N PRO A 308 -25.21 -6.70 -21.04
CA PRO A 308 -26.09 -7.55 -21.85
C PRO A 308 -27.47 -6.95 -22.19
N GLU A 309 -27.99 -6.06 -21.36
CA GLU A 309 -29.28 -5.38 -21.52
C GLU A 309 -29.17 -4.02 -22.21
N GLY A 310 -27.96 -3.61 -22.60
CA GLY A 310 -27.68 -2.39 -23.34
C GLY A 310 -27.32 -1.17 -22.48
N TYR A 311 -27.15 -1.30 -21.16
CA TYR A 311 -26.80 -0.17 -20.30
C TYR A 311 -25.29 0.06 -20.25
N LEU A 312 -24.88 1.33 -20.10
CA LEU A 312 -23.45 1.65 -19.97
C LEU A 312 -22.90 1.04 -18.69
N PHE A 313 -21.73 0.41 -18.80
CA PHE A 313 -21.10 -0.31 -17.71
C PHE A 313 -19.69 0.21 -17.47
N TRP A 314 -19.36 0.39 -16.20
CA TRP A 314 -18.00 0.64 -15.72
C TRP A 314 -17.65 -0.48 -14.75
N SER A 315 -16.63 -1.27 -15.08
CA SER A 315 -16.20 -2.37 -14.21
C SER A 315 -15.49 -1.81 -12.98
N HIS A 316 -16.07 -2.05 -11.82
CA HIS A 316 -15.51 -1.67 -10.53
C HIS A 316 -15.62 -2.82 -9.53
N GLY A 317 -14.48 -3.32 -9.06
CA GLY A 317 -14.43 -4.58 -8.33
C GLY A 317 -13.10 -4.86 -7.61
N VAL A 318 -13.14 -5.88 -6.75
CA VAL A 318 -11.97 -6.41 -6.02
C VAL A 318 -11.34 -7.56 -6.79
N THR A 319 -10.01 -7.56 -6.90
CA THR A 319 -9.21 -8.66 -7.47
C THR A 319 -9.04 -9.79 -6.45
N GLY A 320 -9.13 -11.04 -6.87
CA GLY A 320 -8.77 -12.18 -6.02
C GLY A 320 -9.83 -12.58 -4.97
N VAL A 321 -11.11 -12.30 -5.22
CA VAL A 321 -12.18 -12.68 -4.27
C VAL A 321 -12.34 -14.20 -4.23
N GLY A 322 -12.35 -14.80 -3.04
CA GLY A 322 -12.53 -16.24 -2.83
C GLY A 322 -12.20 -16.65 -1.40
N HIS A 323 -12.15 -17.96 -1.16
CA HIS A 323 -11.98 -18.50 0.21
C HIS A 323 -10.54 -18.47 0.73
N LYS A 324 -9.54 -18.26 -0.13
CA LYS A 324 -8.11 -18.41 0.19
C LYS A 324 -7.37 -17.08 0.17
N GLY A 325 -7.48 -16.32 1.27
CA GLY A 325 -6.83 -15.01 1.42
C GLY A 325 -5.52 -15.03 2.21
N ALA A 326 -5.40 -15.89 3.22
CA ALA A 326 -4.32 -15.88 4.21
C ALA A 326 -3.64 -17.26 4.33
N ASN A 327 -3.41 -17.91 3.19
CA ASN A 327 -2.67 -19.16 3.14
C ASN A 327 -1.15 -18.95 3.33
N THR A 328 -0.61 -19.42 4.45
CA THR A 328 0.79 -19.21 4.83
C THR A 328 1.56 -20.50 5.01
N LEU A 329 2.87 -20.46 4.73
CA LEU A 329 3.79 -21.55 5.05
C LEU A 329 3.94 -21.65 6.58
N ILE A 330 3.90 -22.88 7.11
CA ILE A 330 4.13 -23.19 8.52
C ILE A 330 5.46 -23.94 8.75
N LYS A 331 5.96 -24.67 7.74
CA LYS A 331 7.27 -25.35 7.82
C LYS A 331 8.41 -24.35 8.02
N GLY A 332 9.24 -24.64 9.03
CA GLY A 332 10.32 -23.75 9.46
C GLY A 332 9.84 -22.47 10.16
N ARG A 333 8.54 -22.31 10.40
CA ARG A 333 7.93 -21.09 10.96
C ARG A 333 7.10 -21.36 12.21
N ALA A 334 7.27 -22.52 12.85
CA ALA A 334 6.50 -22.90 14.04
C ALA A 334 6.58 -21.82 15.14
N SER A 335 7.75 -21.22 15.35
CA SER A 335 7.95 -20.13 16.32
C SER A 335 7.16 -18.86 16.03
N TYR A 336 6.59 -18.69 14.83
CA TYR A 336 5.85 -17.46 14.48
C TYR A 336 4.48 -17.44 15.13
N PHE A 337 3.90 -18.62 15.35
CA PHE A 337 2.51 -18.80 15.74
C PHE A 337 2.42 -19.11 17.23
N LYS A 338 1.56 -18.39 17.95
CA LYS A 338 1.25 -18.69 19.34
C LYS A 338 0.61 -20.07 19.47
N GLY A 339 -0.22 -20.41 18.50
CA GLY A 339 -0.82 -21.73 18.32
C GLY A 339 -1.45 -21.83 16.95
N LEU A 340 -1.47 -23.04 16.40
CA LEU A 340 -2.29 -23.38 15.23
C LEU A 340 -3.40 -24.34 15.68
N PRO A 341 -4.58 -24.30 15.05
CA PRO A 341 -5.64 -25.28 15.34
C PRO A 341 -5.16 -26.72 15.17
N SER A 342 -5.80 -27.66 15.86
CA SER A 342 -5.50 -29.09 15.72
C SER A 342 -5.50 -29.50 14.26
N LYS A 343 -4.49 -30.29 13.85
CA LYS A 343 -4.43 -30.90 12.52
C LYS A 343 -5.46 -32.03 12.32
N TRP A 344 -6.23 -32.33 13.36
CA TRP A 344 -7.26 -33.36 13.38
C TRP A 344 -8.65 -32.70 13.53
N GLY A 345 -9.69 -33.38 13.04
CA GLY A 345 -11.06 -32.88 13.10
C GLY A 345 -11.33 -31.76 12.09
N ALA A 346 -12.27 -30.86 12.41
CA ALA A 346 -12.83 -29.88 11.48
C ALA A 346 -11.80 -28.90 10.86
N TYR A 347 -10.68 -28.66 11.53
CA TYR A 347 -9.63 -27.75 11.03
C TYR A 347 -8.60 -28.44 10.11
N SER A 348 -8.66 -29.78 9.98
CA SER A 348 -7.72 -30.53 9.14
C SER A 348 -7.77 -30.11 7.67
N ASP A 349 -8.95 -29.76 7.16
CA ASP A 349 -9.17 -29.28 5.78
C ASP A 349 -8.47 -27.96 5.44
N PHE A 350 -8.09 -27.17 6.46
CA PHE A 350 -7.41 -25.89 6.27
C PHE A 350 -5.88 -26.02 6.25
N TYR A 351 -5.37 -27.23 6.52
CA TYR A 351 -4.00 -27.61 6.25
C TYR A 351 -3.84 -28.09 4.80
N SER A 352 -2.76 -27.67 4.16
CA SER A 352 -2.38 -28.20 2.85
C SER A 352 -0.87 -28.30 2.77
N HIS A 353 -0.36 -29.53 2.84
CA HIS A 353 1.07 -29.82 2.95
C HIS A 353 1.68 -29.04 4.13
N ASP A 354 2.72 -28.25 3.86
CA ASP A 354 3.45 -27.43 4.81
C ASP A 354 2.79 -26.06 5.08
N ARG A 355 1.46 -25.93 4.87
CA ARG A 355 0.75 -24.63 4.90
C ARG A 355 -0.55 -24.71 5.70
N PHE A 356 -0.98 -23.57 6.24
CA PHE A 356 -2.25 -23.37 6.91
C PHE A 356 -2.96 -22.12 6.37
N ASP A 357 -4.29 -22.17 6.24
CA ASP A 357 -5.10 -21.05 5.74
C ASP A 357 -5.99 -20.45 6.83
N PHE A 358 -5.54 -19.32 7.38
CA PHE A 358 -6.30 -18.60 8.40
C PHE A 358 -7.61 -18.02 7.88
N THR A 359 -7.73 -17.71 6.57
CA THR A 359 -8.98 -17.18 6.02
C THR A 359 -10.08 -18.24 6.09
N GLN A 360 -9.80 -19.45 5.61
CA GLN A 360 -10.78 -20.54 5.64
C GLN A 360 -11.12 -20.94 7.08
N ALA A 361 -10.11 -21.06 7.96
CA ALA A 361 -10.33 -21.35 9.37
C ALA A 361 -11.20 -20.29 10.07
N ASN A 362 -11.00 -19.00 9.75
CA ASN A 362 -11.81 -17.93 10.30
C ASN A 362 -13.22 -17.85 9.71
N LEU A 363 -13.40 -18.21 8.43
CA LEU A 363 -14.74 -18.36 7.85
C LEU A 363 -15.51 -19.49 8.53
N PHE A 364 -14.85 -20.62 8.80
CA PHE A 364 -15.43 -21.72 9.57
C PHE A 364 -15.81 -21.30 11.00
N ARG A 365 -14.93 -20.59 11.71
CA ARG A 365 -15.25 -20.02 13.04
C ARG A 365 -16.46 -19.08 12.99
N LYS A 366 -16.59 -18.29 11.93
CA LYS A 366 -17.63 -17.28 11.79
C LYS A 366 -18.99 -17.87 11.41
N TYR A 367 -19.01 -18.86 10.53
CA TYR A 367 -20.23 -19.35 9.90
C TYR A 367 -20.57 -20.82 10.20
N GLY A 368 -19.69 -21.55 10.89
CA GLY A 368 -19.86 -22.98 11.16
C GLY A 368 -19.67 -23.83 9.92
N GLU A 369 -20.38 -24.96 9.86
CA GLU A 369 -20.23 -25.98 8.80
C GLU A 369 -20.57 -25.43 7.40
N ASP A 370 -21.55 -24.52 7.30
CA ASP A 370 -22.02 -23.90 6.05
C ASP A 370 -21.20 -22.68 5.61
N TRP A 371 -19.94 -22.58 6.06
CA TRP A 371 -19.13 -21.38 5.85
C TRP A 371 -18.85 -21.05 4.39
N LYS A 372 -18.78 -22.05 3.50
CA LYS A 372 -18.49 -21.84 2.06
C LYS A 372 -19.63 -21.06 1.41
N ASP A 373 -20.86 -21.51 1.58
CA ASP A 373 -22.04 -20.89 0.98
C ASP A 373 -22.34 -19.54 1.63
N SER A 374 -22.19 -19.46 2.96
CA SER A 374 -22.32 -18.21 3.70
C SER A 374 -21.30 -17.16 3.24
N SER A 375 -20.06 -17.58 2.98
CA SER A 375 -18.99 -16.72 2.46
C SER A 375 -19.32 -16.20 1.06
N ILE A 376 -19.75 -17.07 0.13
CA ILE A 376 -20.11 -16.67 -1.25
C ILE A 376 -21.28 -15.68 -1.22
N LYS A 377 -22.35 -16.00 -0.46
CA LYS A 377 -23.49 -15.09 -0.27
C LYS A 377 -23.04 -13.74 0.28
N ARG A 378 -22.17 -13.75 1.29
CA ARG A 378 -21.64 -12.52 1.89
C ARG A 378 -20.79 -11.72 0.91
N ASN A 379 -19.99 -12.36 0.05
CA ASN A 379 -19.19 -11.67 -0.97
C ASN A 379 -20.07 -10.87 -1.94
N HIS A 380 -21.16 -11.47 -2.44
CA HIS A 380 -22.12 -10.75 -3.30
C HIS A 380 -22.76 -9.56 -2.59
N GLN A 381 -23.16 -9.74 -1.32
CA GLN A 381 -23.76 -8.67 -0.52
C GLN A 381 -22.77 -7.53 -0.27
N ARG A 382 -21.52 -7.83 0.09
CA ARG A 382 -20.44 -6.85 0.30
C ARG A 382 -20.18 -6.03 -0.96
N LEU A 383 -19.95 -6.68 -2.09
CA LEU A 383 -19.66 -5.98 -3.34
C LEU A 383 -20.80 -5.02 -3.70
N LYS A 384 -22.05 -5.50 -3.64
CA LYS A 384 -23.23 -4.66 -3.91
C LYS A 384 -23.30 -3.47 -2.94
N SER A 385 -23.17 -3.73 -1.64
CA SER A 385 -23.22 -2.71 -0.57
C SER A 385 -22.15 -1.63 -0.77
N TRP A 386 -20.92 -2.04 -1.10
CA TRP A 386 -19.79 -1.14 -1.36
C TRP A 386 -19.88 -0.41 -2.71
N GLY A 387 -20.96 -0.60 -3.48
CA GLY A 387 -21.16 0.00 -4.79
C GLY A 387 -20.32 -0.59 -5.91
N MET A 388 -19.72 -1.75 -5.68
CA MET A 388 -19.00 -2.52 -6.68
C MET A 388 -19.97 -3.40 -7.49
N ASN A 389 -19.60 -3.69 -8.73
CA ASN A 389 -20.42 -4.43 -9.68
C ASN A 389 -19.64 -5.50 -10.44
N THR A 390 -18.40 -5.80 -10.04
CA THR A 390 -17.58 -6.81 -10.72
C THR A 390 -16.74 -7.59 -9.71
N TYR A 391 -16.65 -8.90 -9.88
CA TYR A 391 -15.52 -9.67 -9.36
C TYR A 391 -14.33 -9.46 -10.28
N GLY A 392 -13.31 -8.75 -9.78
CA GLY A 392 -12.12 -8.41 -10.53
C GLY A 392 -11.25 -9.63 -10.83
N ASN A 393 -10.10 -9.37 -11.45
CA ASN A 393 -9.24 -10.42 -11.97
C ASN A 393 -8.83 -11.42 -10.88
N TRP A 394 -8.56 -12.67 -11.26
CA TRP A 394 -8.19 -13.76 -10.33
C TRP A 394 -9.17 -14.06 -9.20
N SER A 395 -10.40 -13.54 -9.25
CA SER A 395 -11.47 -14.03 -8.39
C SER A 395 -11.74 -15.50 -8.69
N GLN A 396 -12.09 -16.24 -7.65
CA GLN A 396 -12.12 -17.70 -7.69
C GLN A 396 -13.48 -18.20 -8.22
N PRO A 397 -13.50 -19.32 -8.98
CA PRO A 397 -14.69 -19.84 -9.64
C PRO A 397 -15.90 -20.12 -8.74
N GLU A 398 -15.68 -20.39 -7.45
CA GLU A 398 -16.78 -20.62 -6.50
C GLU A 398 -17.76 -19.44 -6.40
N ASN A 399 -17.34 -18.21 -6.76
CA ASN A 399 -18.21 -17.04 -6.70
C ASN A 399 -19.09 -16.85 -7.97
N PHE A 400 -18.94 -17.68 -9.01
CA PHE A 400 -19.55 -17.41 -10.32
C PHE A 400 -20.87 -18.14 -10.57
N GLY A 401 -21.18 -19.19 -9.80
CA GLY A 401 -22.33 -20.08 -10.05
C GLY A 401 -23.70 -19.41 -9.90
N ASP A 402 -23.77 -18.30 -9.17
CA ASP A 402 -25.04 -17.64 -8.84
C ASP A 402 -25.58 -16.70 -9.94
N ASN A 403 -24.79 -16.40 -10.99
CA ASN A 403 -25.14 -15.42 -12.04
C ASN A 403 -25.61 -14.04 -11.50
N LYS A 404 -25.16 -13.66 -10.29
CA LYS A 404 -25.59 -12.43 -9.58
C LYS A 404 -24.66 -11.24 -9.82
N THR A 405 -23.39 -11.46 -10.11
CA THR A 405 -22.38 -10.40 -10.19
C THR A 405 -21.47 -10.67 -11.39
N PRO A 406 -21.32 -9.70 -12.30
CA PRO A 406 -20.35 -9.79 -13.39
C PRO A 406 -18.94 -10.13 -12.89
N PHE A 407 -18.14 -10.80 -13.70
CA PHE A 407 -16.78 -11.18 -13.32
C PHE A 407 -15.82 -11.12 -14.50
N THR A 408 -14.53 -11.01 -14.20
CA THR A 408 -13.48 -11.15 -15.21
C THR A 408 -12.82 -12.52 -15.09
N VAL A 409 -12.58 -13.18 -16.22
CA VAL A 409 -11.85 -14.45 -16.27
C VAL A 409 -10.41 -14.21 -16.72
N ALA A 410 -9.47 -14.67 -15.89
CA ALA A 410 -8.05 -14.75 -16.27
C ALA A 410 -7.81 -16.03 -17.07
N VAL A 411 -7.45 -15.90 -18.35
CA VAL A 411 -7.02 -17.04 -19.15
C VAL A 411 -5.50 -17.12 -19.09
N HIS A 412 -5.01 -18.20 -18.47
CA HIS A 412 -3.59 -18.49 -18.39
C HIS A 412 -3.23 -19.61 -19.35
N TYR A 413 -2.29 -19.36 -20.24
CA TYR A 413 -1.65 -20.41 -21.04
C TYR A 413 -0.18 -20.51 -20.64
N LYS A 414 0.33 -21.74 -20.62
CA LYS A 414 1.77 -22.02 -20.52
C LYS A 414 2.17 -22.66 -21.83
N SER A 415 2.97 -21.98 -22.65
CA SER A 415 3.68 -22.64 -23.73
C SER A 415 4.94 -23.29 -23.17
N LYS A 416 5.29 -24.48 -23.66
CA LYS A 416 6.68 -24.94 -23.51
C LYS A 416 7.56 -23.91 -24.23
N MET A 417 8.62 -23.42 -23.59
CA MET A 417 9.64 -22.65 -24.29
C MET A 417 10.19 -23.55 -25.42
N LEU A 418 10.25 -23.04 -26.65
CA LEU A 418 10.88 -23.73 -27.77
C LEU A 418 12.39 -23.84 -27.48
N GLU A 419 12.78 -24.99 -26.95
CA GLU A 419 14.15 -25.51 -26.74
C GLU A 419 15.15 -24.66 -25.92
N ALA A 420 15.97 -25.37 -25.14
CA ALA A 420 16.98 -24.85 -24.23
C ALA A 420 18.17 -24.09 -24.89
N LYS A 421 18.12 -23.79 -26.19
CA LYS A 421 19.22 -23.17 -26.94
C LYS A 421 19.25 -21.63 -26.91
N PHE A 422 18.21 -20.99 -26.35
CA PHE A 422 18.10 -19.52 -26.31
C PHE A 422 17.91 -18.94 -24.90
N MET A 423 18.64 -19.47 -23.91
CA MET A 423 18.70 -18.89 -22.57
C MET A 423 19.48 -17.56 -22.59
N THR A 424 18.83 -16.46 -22.98
CA THR A 424 19.24 -15.13 -22.51
C THR A 424 18.55 -14.87 -21.17
N HIS A 425 19.34 -14.68 -20.12
CA HIS A 425 18.86 -14.34 -18.79
C HIS A 425 17.89 -13.15 -18.83
N GLY A 426 16.61 -13.39 -18.47
CA GLY A 426 15.71 -12.31 -18.09
C GLY A 426 14.27 -12.44 -18.60
N THR A 427 13.35 -12.35 -17.64
CA THR A 427 11.94 -11.97 -17.78
C THR A 427 10.99 -12.95 -18.49
N SER A 428 10.21 -13.69 -17.70
CA SER A 428 8.91 -14.19 -18.15
C SER A 428 8.01 -13.00 -18.45
N THR A 429 7.58 -12.88 -19.71
CA THR A 429 6.60 -11.87 -20.11
C THR A 429 5.21 -12.50 -19.96
N LEU A 430 4.45 -12.08 -18.96
CA LEU A 430 3.01 -12.36 -18.88
C LEU A 430 2.29 -11.40 -19.84
N LEU A 431 1.63 -11.93 -20.86
CA LEU A 431 0.60 -11.20 -21.61
C LEU A 431 -0.77 -11.63 -21.06
N THR A 432 -1.51 -10.68 -20.49
CA THR A 432 -2.89 -10.89 -20.04
C THR A 432 -3.84 -10.50 -21.15
N ALA A 433 -4.62 -11.45 -21.68
CA ALA A 433 -5.80 -11.14 -22.49
C ALA A 433 -7.03 -11.22 -21.58
N LEU A 434 -7.78 -10.11 -21.49
CA LEU A 434 -9.02 -10.02 -20.72
C LEU A 434 -10.15 -10.56 -21.61
N LYS A 435 -10.77 -11.68 -21.23
CA LYS A 435 -12.06 -12.08 -21.79
C LYS A 435 -13.11 -11.83 -20.72
N ILE A 436 -13.96 -10.84 -20.96
CA ILE A 436 -15.19 -10.64 -20.19
C ILE A 436 -16.20 -11.58 -20.82
N VAL A 437 -16.70 -12.55 -20.06
CA VAL A 437 -17.77 -13.46 -20.49
C VAL A 437 -19.09 -12.91 -19.96
#